data_AF-A0A1G0REL3-F1
#
_entry.id   AF-A0A1G0REL3-F1
#
_cell.length_a   1.000
_cell.length_b   1.000
_cell.length_c   1.000
_cell.angle_alpha   90.00
_cell.angle_beta   90.00
_cell.angle_gamma   90.00
#
_symmetry.space_group_name_H-M   'P 1'
#
loop_
_entity.id
_entity.type
_entity.pdbx_description
1 polymer ?
#
loop_
_entity_poly.entity_id
_entity_poly.type
_entity_poly.pdbx_seq_one_letter_code
_entity_poly.pdbx_strand_id
1 'polypeptide(L)' 'MEIAIFQSNSKSDLDLILAIAKKMGIDSKILSTEDIEDIGLANAIKVGQTREYIEVDSFIEQLSNEIKN' A
#
# COMPACT_ATOMS: atom_id res chain seq x y z
N MET A 1 18.67 -6.62 -4.34
CA MET A 1 18.37 -5.25 -3.86
C MET A 1 17.28 -5.42 -2.85
N GLU A 2 17.58 -5.17 -1.58
CA GLU A 2 16.61 -5.36 -0.50
C GLU A 2 15.99 -3.99 -0.18
N ILE A 3 14.66 -3.95 -0.05
CA ILE A 3 13.91 -2.72 0.24
C ILE A 3 12.98 -3.02 1.43
N ALA A 4 12.98 -2.09 2.40
CA ALA A 4 12.06 -2.10 3.53
C ALA A 4 11.23 -0.82 3.55
N ILE A 5 9.94 -0.93 3.88
CA ILE A 5 9.02 0.20 4.05
C ILE A 5 8.60 0.22 5.52
N PHE A 6 8.67 1.40 6.13
CA PHE A 6 8.31 1.62 7.53
C PHE A 6 7.06 2.49 7.61
N GLN A 7 6.07 2.07 8.40
CA GLN A 7 4.88 2.85 8.73
C GLN A 7 4.84 3.07 10.24
N SER A 8 4.61 4.30 10.67
CA SER A 8 4.44 4.65 12.08
C SER A 8 3.41 5.76 12.23
N ASN A 9 2.66 5.73 13.33
CA ASN A 9 1.78 6.84 13.74
C ASN A 9 2.55 7.93 14.51
N SER A 10 3.83 7.70 14.81
CA SER A 10 4.71 8.61 15.54
C SER A 10 5.78 9.16 14.60
N LYS A 11 5.69 10.46 14.31
CA LYS A 11 6.66 11.15 13.44
C LYS A 11 8.08 11.14 14.04
N SER A 12 8.19 11.31 15.36
CA SER A 12 9.48 11.34 16.06
C SER A 12 10.23 10.01 15.95
N ASP A 13 9.52 8.89 16.01
CA ASP A 13 10.15 7.57 15.91
C ASP A 13 10.63 7.32 14.48
N LEU A 14 9.85 7.76 13.48
CA LEU A 14 10.23 7.66 12.07
C LEU A 14 11.48 8.49 11.77
N ASP A 15 11.54 9.72 12.29
CA ASP A 15 12.69 10.63 12.13
C ASP A 15 13.97 10.02 12.74
N LEU A 16 13.86 9.37 13.91
CA LEU A 16 14.98 8.67 14.54
C LEU A 16 15.49 7.51 13.67
N ILE A 17 14.59 6.69 13.14
CA ILE A 17 14.95 5.56 12.26
C ILE A 17 15.66 6.06 11.00
N LEU A 18 15.13 7.12 10.37
CA LEU A 18 15.74 7.72 9.18
C LEU A 18 17.15 8.26 9.48
N ALA A 19 17.35 8.89 10.65
CA ALA A 19 18.66 9.37 11.08
C ALA A 19 19.66 8.21 11.28
N ILE A 20 19.21 7.08 11.84
CA ILE A 20 20.04 5.88 12.01
C ILE A 20 20.38 5.28 10.65
N ALA A 21 19.40 5.10 9.76
CA ALA A 21 19.60 4.57 8.41
C ALA A 21 20.65 5.39 7.64
N LYS A 22 20.55 6.72 7.69
CA LYS A 22 21.52 7.63 7.08
C LYS A 22 22.93 7.44 7.65
N LYS A 23 23.08 7.23 8.97
CA LYS A 23 24.39 6.94 9.59
C LYS A 23 24.97 5.59 9.17
N MET A 24 24.11 4.61 8.86
CA MET A 24 24.51 3.29 8.39
C MET A 24 24.84 3.26 6.89
N GLY A 25 24.71 4.39 6.17
CA GLY A 25 24.90 4.45 4.72
C GLY A 25 23.76 3.79 3.95
N ILE A 26 22.58 3.68 4.57
CA ILE A 26 21.37 3.15 3.93
C ILE A 26 20.59 4.33 3.34
N ASP A 27 20.31 4.26 2.04
CA ASP A 27 19.47 5.22 1.37
C ASP A 27 18.04 5.14 1.92
N SER A 28 17.50 6.30 2.29
CA SER A 28 16.16 6.41 2.85
C SER A 28 15.45 7.64 2.29
N LYS A 29 14.16 7.49 1.99
CA LYS A 29 13.26 8.57 1.56
C LYS A 29 11.95 8.48 2.32
N ILE A 30 11.32 9.63 2.56
CA ILE A 30 9.93 9.68 2.97
C ILE A 30 9.08 9.53 1.69
N LEU A 31 8.11 8.63 1.73
CA LEU A 31 7.21 8.40 0.60
C LEU A 31 6.26 9.59 0.42
N SER A 32 6.04 9.99 -0.83
CA SER A 32 4.98 10.94 -1.16
C SER A 32 3.61 10.24 -1.07
N THR A 33 2.53 11.03 -1.13
CA THR A 33 1.18 10.47 -1.25
C THR A 33 1.04 9.61 -2.50
N GLU A 34 1.60 10.05 -3.63
CA GLU A 34 1.61 9.32 -4.90
C GLU A 34 2.33 7.97 -4.76
N ASP A 35 3.50 7.94 -4.10
CA ASP A 35 4.23 6.69 -3.81
C ASP A 35 3.34 5.70 -3.00
N ILE A 36 2.57 6.21 -2.04
CA ILE A 36 1.68 5.39 -1.19
C ILE A 36 0.49 4.87 -2.00
N GLU A 37 -0.11 5.70 -2.86
CA GLU A 37 -1.20 5.32 -3.75
C GLU A 37 -0.77 4.22 -4.72
N ASP A 38 0.42 4.34 -5.31
CA ASP A 38 0.98 3.33 -6.21
C ASP A 38 1.19 1.99 -5.50
N ILE A 39 1.67 1.99 -4.25
CA ILE A 39 1.78 0.78 -3.42
C ILE A 39 0.40 0.18 -3.15
N GLY A 40 -0.58 1.02 -2.82
CA GLY A 40 -1.97 0.61 -2.62
C GLY A 40 -2.56 -0.05 -3.87
N LEU A 41 -2.34 0.55 -5.03
CA LEU A 41 -2.80 0.04 -6.32
C LEU A 41 -2.13 -1.28 -6.68
N ALA A 42 -0.81 -1.40 -6.49
CA ALA A 42 -0.08 -2.63 -6.74
C ALA A 42 -0.62 -3.80 -5.89
N ASN A 43 -0.95 -3.52 -4.62
CA ASN A 43 -1.59 -4.51 -3.74
C ASN A 43 -2.99 -4.87 -4.21
N ALA A 44 -3.82 -3.89 -4.57
CA ALA A 44 -5.17 -4.13 -5.08
C ALA A 44 -5.16 -4.99 -6.36
N ILE A 45 -4.25 -4.71 -7.30
CA ILE A 45 -4.05 -5.52 -8.50
C ILE A 45 -3.66 -6.95 -8.12
N LYS A 46 -2.71 -7.12 -7.20
CA LYS A 46 -2.26 -8.45 -6.77
C LYS A 46 -3.38 -9.25 -6.11
N VAL A 47 -4.18 -8.60 -5.27
CA VAL A 47 -5.35 -9.22 -4.62
C VAL A 47 -6.43 -9.55 -5.65
N GLY A 48 -6.67 -8.67 -6.61
CA GLY A 48 -7.66 -8.85 -7.68
C GLY A 48 -7.25 -9.85 -8.77
N GLN A 49 -5.97 -10.23 -8.86
CA GLN A 49 -5.47 -11.27 -9.78
C GLN A 49 -5.80 -12.69 -9.27
N THR A 50 -7.09 -12.97 -9.05
CA THR A 50 -7.56 -14.27 -8.56
C THR A 50 -7.53 -15.38 -9.61
N ARG A 51 -7.39 -15.02 -10.90
CA ARG A 51 -7.55 -15.94 -12.06
C ARG A 51 -8.92 -16.63 -12.12
N GLU A 52 -9.87 -16.17 -11.32
CA GLU A 52 -11.24 -16.64 -11.33
C GLU A 52 -12.05 -15.82 -12.33
N TYR A 53 -12.96 -16.49 -13.03
CA TYR A 53 -13.88 -15.81 -13.92
C TYR A 53 -14.97 -15.17 -13.07
N ILE A 54 -15.12 -13.86 -13.18
CA ILE A 54 -16.17 -13.13 -12.46
C ILE A 54 -17.44 -13.18 -13.29
N GLU A 55 -18.51 -13.74 -12.73
CA GLU A 55 -19.87 -13.62 -13.29
C GLU A 55 -20.33 -12.17 -13.11
N VAL A 56 -20.39 -11.43 -14.21
CA VAL A 56 -20.54 -9.96 -14.23
C VAL A 56 -21.82 -9.53 -13.51
N ASP A 57 -22.93 -10.23 -13.75
CA ASP A 57 -24.23 -9.88 -13.17
C ASP A 57 -24.24 -10.05 -11.64
N SER A 58 -23.66 -11.14 -11.14
CA SER A 58 -23.51 -11.40 -9.70
C SER A 58 -22.63 -10.36 -9.02
N PHE A 59 -21.54 -9.95 -9.67
CA PHE A 59 -20.64 -8.93 -9.14
C PHE A 59 -21.28 -7.54 -9.08
N ILE A 60 -22.03 -7.15 -10.12
CA ILE A 60 -22.75 -5.87 -10.16
C ILE A 60 -23.84 -5.83 -9.07
N GLU A 61 -24.52 -6.95 -8.83
CA GLU A 61 -25.53 -7.06 -7.78
C GLU A 61 -24.92 -6.91 -6.38
N GLN A 62 -23.77 -7.55 -6.12
CA GLN A 62 -23.02 -7.41 -4.87
C GLN A 62 -22.61 -5.94 -4.61
N LEU A 63 -21.99 -5.29 -5.60
CA LEU A 63 -21.59 -3.87 -5.51
C LEU A 63 -22.80 -2.97 -5.22
N SER A 64 -23.91 -3.19 -5.92
CA SER A 64 -25.13 -2.40 -5.74
C SER A 64 -25.74 -2.55 -4.35
N ASN A 65 -25.58 -3.71 -3.73
CA ASN A 65 -26.07 -4.00 -2.38
C ASN A 65 -25.13 -3.44 -1.29
N GLU A 66 -23.82 -3.40 -1.52
CA GLU A 66 -22.86 -2.75 -0.62
C GLU A 66 -23.06 -1.23 -0.56
N ILE A 67 -23.35 -0.57 -1.69
CA ILE A 67 -23.56 0.89 -1.76
C ILE A 67 -24.88 1.32 -1.07
N LYS A 68 -25.84 0.40 -0.92
CA LYS A 68 -27.15 0.69 -0.30
C LYS A 68 -27.16 0.58 1.23
N ASN A 69 -26.12 -0.01 1.83
CA ASN A 69 -25.94 -0.13 3.27
C ASN A 69 -24.99 0.96 3.79
#